data_AF-A0A1R3WR76-F1
#
_entry.id   AF-A0A1R3WR76-F1
#
_cell.length_a   1.000
_cell.length_b   1.000
_cell.length_c   1.000
_cell.angle_alpha   90.00
_cell.angle_beta   90.00
_cell.angle_gamma   90.00
#
_symmetry.space_group_name_H-M   'P 1'
#
loop_
_entity.id
_entity.type
_entity.pdbx_description
1 polymer ?
#
loop_
_entity_poly.entity_id
_entity_poly.type
_entity_poly.pdbx_seq_one_letter_code
_entity_poly.pdbx_strand_id
1 'polypeptide(L)'
;MKRYLTLAALLGATACAVPIIIPLPAPPTAQEPETPAVPQSAKARFVSSVEANGCALTSANTDLIMADAVLSREDLARVMTELRADGQGAIDGQAFRLTTGACA
;
A
#
# COMPACT_ATOMS: atom_id res chain seq x y z
N MET A 1 17.35 0.26 60.53
CA MET A 1 18.47 -0.08 61.45
C MET A 1 19.34 -1.14 60.78
N LYS A 2 20.68 -0.99 60.87
CA LYS A 2 21.78 -1.96 60.65
C LYS A 2 21.77 -2.79 59.34
N ARG A 3 22.58 -2.45 58.32
CA ARG A 3 24.03 -2.77 58.12
C ARG A 3 24.36 -4.21 58.53
N TYR A 4 24.76 -5.07 57.60
CA TYR A 4 26.04 -5.80 57.67
C TYR A 4 26.47 -6.31 56.28
N LEU A 5 27.73 -6.00 56.03
CA LEU A 5 28.57 -6.26 54.88
C LEU A 5 29.27 -7.59 55.15
N THR A 6 29.22 -8.56 54.25
CA THR A 6 30.24 -9.62 54.18
C THR A 6 30.27 -10.24 52.80
N LEU A 7 31.38 -9.97 52.10
CA LEU A 7 31.85 -10.69 50.95
C LEU A 7 31.96 -12.19 51.26
N ALA A 8 31.45 -13.03 50.37
CA ALA A 8 31.91 -14.41 50.24
C ALA A 8 32.11 -14.68 48.76
N ALA A 9 33.35 -14.47 48.33
CA ALA A 9 33.89 -15.00 47.10
C ALA A 9 33.71 -16.52 47.10
N LEU A 10 33.00 -17.06 46.11
CA LEU A 10 33.09 -18.46 45.74
C LEU A 10 33.12 -18.52 44.22
N LEU A 11 34.34 -18.80 43.73
CA LEU A 11 34.61 -19.24 42.37
C LEU A 11 33.73 -20.46 42.09
N GLY A 12 32.71 -20.25 41.27
CA GLY A 12 31.99 -21.32 40.58
C GLY A 12 32.26 -21.16 39.09
N ALA A 13 33.27 -21.84 38.58
CA ALA A 13 33.49 -21.99 37.14
C ALA A 13 32.36 -22.85 36.56
N THR A 14 31.16 -22.26 36.41
CA THR A 14 30.10 -22.86 35.61
C THR A 14 30.47 -22.61 34.15
N ALA A 15 31.14 -23.60 33.56
CA ALA A 15 31.29 -23.70 32.12
C ALA A 15 29.88 -23.68 31.51
N CYS A 16 29.43 -22.50 31.10
CA CYS A 16 28.32 -22.37 30.18
C CYS A 16 28.81 -22.98 28.87
N ALA A 17 28.62 -24.29 28.70
CA ALA A 17 28.54 -24.89 27.39
C ALA A 17 27.27 -24.32 26.73
N VAL A 18 27.34 -23.07 26.28
CA VAL A 18 26.35 -22.49 25.39
C VAL A 18 26.61 -23.16 24.05
N PRO A 19 25.69 -23.99 23.53
CA PRO A 19 25.80 -24.42 22.15
C PRO A 19 25.72 -23.16 21.29
N ILE A 20 26.82 -22.81 20.62
CA ILE A 20 26.83 -21.77 19.60
C ILE A 20 26.03 -22.34 18.43
N ILE A 21 24.72 -22.09 18.43
CA ILE A 21 23.86 -22.30 17.28
C ILE A 21 24.24 -21.20 16.30
N ILE A 22 25.15 -21.51 15.38
CA ILE A 22 25.39 -20.66 14.21
C ILE A 22 24.18 -20.87 13.30
N PRO A 23 23.30 -19.88 13.10
CA PRO A 23 22.28 -20.01 12.06
C PRO A 23 23.03 -20.13 10.74
N LEU A 24 22.92 -21.29 10.08
CA LEU A 24 23.35 -21.40 8.70
C LEU A 24 22.60 -20.33 7.91
N PRO A 25 23.28 -19.57 7.04
CA PRO A 25 22.58 -18.68 6.13
C PRO A 25 21.61 -19.55 5.31
N ALA A 26 20.31 -19.26 5.43
CA ALA A 26 19.31 -19.88 4.59
C ALA A 26 19.73 -19.66 3.12
N PRO A 27 19.57 -20.66 2.24
CA PRO A 27 19.76 -20.43 0.82
C PRO A 27 18.90 -19.21 0.42
N PRO A 28 19.41 -18.31 -0.45
CA PRO A 28 18.60 -17.19 -0.91
C PRO A 28 17.30 -17.77 -1.47
N THR A 29 16.19 -17.46 -0.81
CA THR A 29 14.86 -17.71 -1.34
C THR A 29 14.88 -17.12 -2.74
N ALA A 30 14.79 -18.00 -3.75
CA ALA A 30 14.65 -17.58 -5.13
C ALA A 30 13.54 -16.53 -5.14
N GLN A 31 13.88 -15.30 -5.50
CA GLN A 31 12.92 -14.22 -5.65
C GLN A 31 11.92 -14.74 -6.68
N GLU A 32 10.70 -14.99 -6.23
CA GLU A 32 9.58 -15.30 -7.12
C GLU A 32 9.60 -14.23 -8.21
N PRO A 33 9.55 -14.58 -9.51
CA PRO A 33 9.67 -13.60 -10.56
C PRO A 33 8.69 -12.47 -10.30
N GLU A 34 9.21 -11.27 -10.01
CA GLU A 34 8.39 -10.08 -9.87
C GLU A 34 7.68 -9.93 -11.22
N THR A 35 6.41 -10.33 -11.26
CA THR A 35 5.61 -10.27 -12.48
C THR A 35 5.71 -8.83 -12.96
N PRO A 36 6.18 -8.56 -14.19
CA PRO A 36 6.35 -7.20 -14.67
C PRO A 36 5.03 -6.47 -14.46
N ALA A 37 5.05 -5.42 -13.63
CA ALA A 37 3.86 -4.63 -13.37
C ALA A 37 3.39 -4.06 -14.71
N VAL A 38 2.31 -4.63 -15.26
CA VAL A 38 1.71 -4.14 -16.50
C VAL A 38 1.35 -2.67 -16.25
N PRO A 39 1.84 -1.72 -17.06
CA PRO A 39 1.58 -0.32 -16.83
C PRO A 39 0.06 -0.09 -16.82
N GLN A 40 -0.45 0.38 -15.67
CA GLN A 40 -1.88 0.64 -15.51
C GLN A 40 -2.31 1.74 -16.49
N SER A 41 -3.37 1.46 -17.24
CA SER A 41 -3.97 2.43 -18.16
C SER A 41 -4.44 3.69 -17.40
N ALA A 42 -4.55 4.82 -18.11
CA ALA A 42 -5.09 6.06 -17.53
C ALA A 42 -6.47 5.83 -16.88
N LYS A 43 -7.32 5.02 -17.52
CA LYS A 43 -8.61 4.60 -16.98
C LYS A 43 -8.47 3.83 -15.66
N ALA A 44 -7.58 2.85 -15.58
CA ALA A 44 -7.38 2.07 -14.37
C ALA A 44 -6.86 2.94 -13.21
N ARG A 45 -5.91 3.85 -13.47
CA ARG A 45 -5.40 4.80 -12.49
C ARG A 45 -6.49 5.75 -11.99
N PHE A 46 -7.30 6.29 -12.91
CA PHE A 46 -8.44 7.13 -12.56
C PHE A 46 -9.43 6.39 -11.65
N VAL A 47 -9.84 5.17 -12.03
CA VAL A 47 -10.80 4.38 -11.26
C VAL A 47 -10.29 4.15 -9.83
N SER A 48 -9.05 3.68 -9.70
CA SER A 48 -8.42 3.45 -8.39
C SER A 48 -8.37 4.73 -7.54
N SER A 49 -8.06 5.88 -8.16
CA SER A 49 -7.97 7.14 -7.45
C SER A 49 -9.34 7.64 -6.96
N VAL A 50 -10.37 7.55 -7.81
CA VAL A 50 -11.74 7.93 -7.43
C VAL A 50 -12.31 6.98 -6.38
N GLU A 51 -12.02 5.68 -6.46
CA GLU A 51 -12.38 4.69 -5.43
C GLU A 51 -11.77 5.06 -4.08
N ALA A 52 -10.48 5.40 -4.04
CA ALA A 52 -9.80 5.86 -2.83
C ALA A 52 -10.37 7.17 -2.25
N ASN A 53 -11.03 7.98 -3.09
CA ASN A 53 -11.62 9.27 -2.73
C ASN A 53 -13.15 9.23 -2.56
N GLY A 54 -13.74 8.05 -2.35
CA GLY A 54 -15.16 7.91 -2.00
C GLY A 54 -16.11 7.84 -3.20
N CYS A 55 -15.64 7.29 -4.32
CA CYS A 55 -16.44 6.92 -5.50
C CYS A 55 -17.04 8.07 -6.31
N ALA A 56 -16.75 9.31 -5.95
CA ALA A 56 -17.25 10.49 -6.62
C ALA A 56 -16.11 11.47 -6.93
N LEU A 57 -15.99 11.83 -8.22
CA LEU A 57 -15.20 12.96 -8.67
C LEU A 57 -16.07 14.21 -8.58
N THR A 58 -15.58 15.22 -7.86
CA THR A 58 -16.21 16.52 -7.64
C THR A 58 -15.21 17.63 -7.90
N SER A 59 -15.67 18.87 -8.02
CA SER A 59 -14.78 20.03 -8.15
C SER A 59 -13.78 20.17 -6.99
N ALA A 60 -14.12 19.64 -5.80
CA ALA A 60 -13.26 19.73 -4.61
C ALA A 60 -12.08 18.76 -4.64
N ASN A 61 -12.19 17.62 -5.34
CA ASN A 61 -11.16 16.57 -5.36
C ASN A 61 -10.58 16.30 -6.76
N THR A 62 -11.04 17.01 -7.79
CA THR A 62 -10.59 16.79 -9.18
C THR A 62 -9.08 16.95 -9.33
N ASP A 63 -8.49 18.03 -8.79
CA ASP A 63 -7.04 18.25 -8.94
C ASP A 63 -6.22 17.19 -8.19
N LEU A 64 -6.71 16.71 -7.03
CA LEU A 64 -6.09 15.63 -6.27
C LEU A 64 -6.13 14.32 -7.05
N ILE A 65 -7.29 13.95 -7.58
CA ILE A 65 -7.47 12.72 -8.36
C ILE A 65 -6.64 12.75 -9.64
N MET A 66 -6.57 13.91 -10.31
CA MET A 66 -5.72 14.06 -11.49
C MET A 66 -4.23 13.91 -11.17
N ALA A 67 -3.77 14.44 -10.04
CA ALA A 67 -2.38 14.31 -9.61
C ALA A 67 -2.04 12.87 -9.22
N ASP A 68 -2.91 12.23 -8.43
CA ASP A 68 -2.75 10.85 -7.95
C ASP A 68 -2.78 9.84 -9.11
N ALA A 69 -3.72 10.01 -10.02
CA ALA A 69 -3.82 9.17 -11.21
C ALA A 69 -2.81 9.56 -12.31
N VAL A 70 -2.02 10.63 -12.14
CA VAL A 70 -1.09 11.18 -13.15
C VAL A 70 -1.78 11.36 -14.50
N LEU A 71 -2.85 12.15 -14.51
CA LEU A 71 -3.70 12.41 -15.68
C LEU A 71 -3.59 13.86 -16.15
N SER A 72 -3.60 14.03 -17.47
CA SER A 72 -3.88 15.33 -18.09
C SER A 72 -5.39 15.62 -18.10
N ARG A 73 -5.78 16.88 -18.35
CA ARG A 73 -7.21 17.25 -18.50
C ARG A 73 -7.85 16.53 -19.69
N GLU A 74 -7.09 16.32 -20.76
CA GLU A 74 -7.52 15.59 -21.96
C GLU A 74 -7.74 14.11 -21.66
N ASP A 75 -6.83 13.49 -20.88
CA ASP A 75 -7.01 12.12 -20.40
C ASP A 75 -8.25 11.98 -19.55
N LEU A 76 -8.47 12.91 -18.62
CA LEU A 76 -9.65 12.89 -17.75
C LEU A 76 -10.95 12.92 -18.56
N ALA A 77 -11.07 13.86 -19.50
CA ALA A 77 -12.28 13.98 -20.34
C ALA A 77 -12.53 12.73 -21.20
N ARG A 78 -11.46 12.13 -21.74
CA ARG A 78 -11.50 10.87 -22.48
C ARG A 78 -11.95 9.72 -21.57
N VAL A 79 -11.30 9.53 -20.43
CA VAL A 79 -11.60 8.45 -19.48
C VAL A 79 -13.03 8.55 -18.95
N MET A 80 -13.50 9.74 -18.57
CA MET A 80 -14.88 9.94 -18.15
C MET A 80 -15.88 9.60 -19.25
N THR A 81 -15.54 9.87 -20.52
CA THR A 81 -16.40 9.52 -21.66
C THR A 81 -16.42 8.00 -21.88
N GLU A 82 -15.27 7.34 -21.84
CA GLU A 82 -15.16 5.89 -21.93
C GLU A 82 -15.93 5.20 -20.80
N LEU A 83 -15.76 5.62 -19.55
CA LEU A 83 -16.46 5.03 -18.40
C LEU A 83 -17.97 5.18 -18.52
N ARG A 84 -18.48 6.31 -19.04
CA ARG A 84 -19.93 6.45 -19.29
C ARG A 84 -20.41 5.54 -20.40
N ALA A 85 -19.64 5.41 -21.49
CA ALA A 85 -19.98 4.52 -22.59
C ALA A 85 -19.99 3.05 -22.13
N ASP A 86 -19.09 2.68 -21.23
CA ASP A 86 -18.99 1.35 -20.63
C ASP A 86 -20.04 1.11 -19.53
N GLY A 87 -20.86 2.11 -19.15
CA GLY A 87 -21.82 2.02 -18.04
C GLY A 87 -21.17 1.94 -16.65
N GLN A 88 -19.89 2.30 -16.55
CA GLN A 88 -19.05 2.22 -15.35
C GLN A 88 -18.96 3.55 -14.59
N GLY A 89 -19.65 4.59 -15.06
CA GLY A 89 -19.87 5.80 -14.30
C GLY A 89 -20.98 6.66 -14.87
N ALA A 90 -21.49 7.56 -14.05
CA ALA A 90 -22.62 8.43 -14.36
C ALA A 90 -22.42 9.83 -13.77
N ILE A 91 -23.05 10.83 -14.37
CA ILE A 91 -23.12 12.17 -13.79
C ILE A 91 -24.28 12.19 -12.79
N ASP A 92 -23.95 12.48 -11.53
CA ASP A 92 -24.88 12.61 -10.42
C ASP A 92 -24.84 14.08 -9.94
N GLY A 93 -25.75 14.89 -10.48
CA GLY A 93 -25.74 16.33 -10.26
C GLY A 93 -24.49 17.02 -10.81
N GLN A 94 -23.62 17.50 -9.92
CA GLN A 94 -22.34 18.15 -10.27
C GLN A 94 -21.14 17.21 -10.12
N ALA A 95 -21.37 15.96 -9.73
CA ALA A 95 -20.33 14.97 -9.51
C ALA A 95 -20.36 13.91 -10.62
N PHE A 96 -19.21 13.29 -10.86
CA PHE A 96 -19.14 12.05 -11.63
C PHE A 96 -18.94 10.89 -10.66
N ARG A 97 -19.90 9.97 -10.60
CA ARG A 97 -19.84 8.78 -9.76
C ARG A 97 -19.41 7.57 -10.59
N LEU A 98 -18.52 6.78 -10.01
CA LEU A 98 -18.27 5.43 -10.51
C LEU A 98 -19.42 4.50 -10.10
N THR A 99 -19.70 3.53 -10.94
CA THR A 99 -20.69 2.46 -10.74
C THR A 99 -20.06 1.08 -10.94
N THR A 100 -18.74 1.01 -10.79
CA THR A 100 -17.92 -0.17 -11.03
C THR A 100 -16.97 -0.40 -9.86
N GLY A 101 -16.35 -1.58 -9.83
CA GLY A 101 -15.31 -1.93 -8.86
C GLY A 101 -15.81 -1.83 -7.43
N ALA A 102 -15.09 -1.06 -6.60
CA ALA A 102 -15.45 -0.84 -5.19
C ALA A 102 -16.65 0.12 -5.01
N CYS A 103 -17.16 0.71 -6.09
CA CYS A 103 -18.20 1.72 -6.10
C CYS A 103 -19.54 1.26 -6.69
N ALA A 104 -19.67 -0.04 -7.00
CA ALA A 104 -20.88 -0.65 -7.55
C ALA A 104 -21.89 -1.05 -6.46
#